data_AF-A0A0F3IQT4-F1
#
_entry.id   AF-A0A0F3IQT4-F1
#
_cell.length_a   1.000
_cell.length_b   1.000
_cell.length_c   1.000
_cell.angle_alpha   90.00
_cell.angle_beta   90.00
_cell.angle_gamma   90.00
#
_symmetry.space_group_name_H-M   'P 1'
#
loop_
_entity.id
_entity.type
_entity.pdbx_description
1 polymer ?
#
loop_
_entity_poly.entity_id
_entity_poly.type
_entity_poly.pdbx_seq_one_letter_code
_entity_poly.pdbx_strand_id
1 'polypeptide(L)' 'MRQGDVRRSTKETSIEVRVNLDGTGVYDVKTGIGFLDHMLEQLSRHSLIDLYVRADGDLH' A
#
# COMPACT_ATOMS: atom_id res chain seq x y z
N MET A 1 15.28 -10.02 -7.94
CA MET A 1 13.96 -9.74 -7.36
C MET A 1 13.99 -8.34 -6.78
N ARG A 2 13.18 -7.44 -7.32
CA ARG A 2 13.16 -6.01 -6.99
C ARG A 2 12.11 -5.74 -5.91
N GLN A 3 12.57 -5.56 -4.68
CA GLN A 3 11.69 -5.37 -3.52
C GLN A 3 12.12 -4.16 -2.69
N GLY A 4 11.16 -3.57 -1.98
CA GLY A 4 11.40 -2.48 -1.05
C GLY A 4 10.39 -2.48 0.09
N ASP A 5 10.84 -2.03 1.26
CA ASP A 5 10.03 -1.80 2.45
C ASP A 5 10.31 -0.38 2.95
N VAL A 6 9.25 0.34 3.32
CA VAL A 6 9.37 1.67 3.92
C VAL A 6 8.34 1.80 5.04
N ARG A 7 8.80 2.31 6.18
CA ARG A 7 7.96 2.81 7.26
C ARG A 7 8.16 4.31 7.43
N ARG A 8 7.05 5.04 7.56
CA ARG A 8 7.06 6.49 7.79
C ARG A 8 6.04 6.82 8.88
N SER A 9 6.49 7.51 9.91
CA SER A 9 5.62 8.00 10.98
C SER A 9 5.79 9.51 11.09
N THR A 10 4.68 10.23 11.09
CA THR A 10 4.60 11.66 11.43
C THR A 10 3.52 11.86 12.49
N LYS A 11 3.14 13.11 12.76
CA LYS A 11 2.05 13.40 13.71
C LYS A 11 0.68 13.10 13.12
N GLU A 12 0.57 13.22 11.80
CA GLU A 12 -0.67 13.08 11.03
C GLU A 12 -0.91 11.62 10.64
N THR A 13 0.15 10.87 10.32
CA THR A 13 0.02 9.52 9.72
C THR A 13 1.12 8.56 10.16
N SER A 14 0.78 7.28 10.24
CA SER A 14 1.71 6.16 10.37
C SER A 14 1.47 5.18 9.21
N ILE A 15 2.52 4.94 8.42
CA ILE A 15 2.42 4.23 7.15
C ILE A 15 3.51 3.15 7.06
N GLU A 16 3.12 1.95 6.67
CA GLU A 16 4.00 0.84 6.31
C GLU A 16 3.66 0.37 4.89
N VAL A 17 4.65 0.29 4.01
CA VAL A 17 4.51 -0.17 2.63
C VAL A 17 5.57 -1.22 2.33
N ARG A 18 5.15 -2.32 1.71
CA ARG A 18 6.03 -3.30 1.06
C ARG A 18 5.65 -3.47 -0.40
N VAL A 19 6.65 -3.48 -1.26
CA VAL A 19 6.48 -3.61 -2.71
C VAL A 19 7.38 -4.70 -3.27
N ASN A 20 6.83 -5.51 -4.17
CA ASN A 20 7.58 -6.42 -5.03
C ASN A 20 7.26 -6.11 -6.49
N LEU A 21 8.21 -5.52 -7.21
CA LEU A 21 8.02 -5.14 -8.62
C LEU A 21 8.01 -6.34 -9.57
N ASP A 22 8.55 -7.49 -9.13
CA ASP A 22 8.55 -8.74 -9.89
C ASP A 22 7.47 -9.69 -9.32
N GLY A 23 6.26 -9.15 -9.10
CA GLY A 23 5.16 -9.83 -8.44
C GLY A 23 4.15 -10.50 -9.39
N THR A 24 2.95 -10.74 -8.86
CA THR A 24 1.80 -11.30 -9.61
C THR A 24 0.52 -10.49 -9.43
N GLY A 25 0.59 -9.33 -8.78
CA GLY A 25 -0.57 -8.47 -8.49
C GLY A 25 -1.31 -8.83 -7.21
N VAL A 26 -0.63 -9.47 -6.25
CA VAL A 26 -1.18 -9.73 -4.92
C VAL A 26 -1.17 -8.44 -4.12
N TYR A 27 -2.30 -8.10 -3.51
CA TYR A 27 -2.41 -6.90 -2.70
C TYR A 27 -2.99 -7.17 -1.31
N ASP A 28 -2.60 -6.32 -0.37
CA ASP A 28 -3.20 -6.20 0.95
C ASP A 28 -3.11 -4.74 1.40
N VAL A 29 -4.15 -3.96 1.09
CA VAL A 29 -4.19 -2.51 1.27
C VAL A 29 -5.25 -2.14 2.30
N LYS A 30 -4.86 -1.36 3.31
CA LYS A 30 -5.77 -0.76 4.30
C LYS A 30 -5.27 0.64 4.65
N THR A 31 -5.96 1.66 4.14
CA THR A 31 -5.64 3.08 4.43
C THR A 31 -6.69 3.76 5.30
N GLY A 32 -7.83 3.11 5.54
CA GLY A 32 -8.99 3.72 6.18
C GLY A 32 -9.88 4.52 5.23
N ILE A 33 -9.46 4.73 3.97
CA ILE A 33 -10.23 5.44 2.94
C ILE A 33 -10.57 4.45 1.81
N GLY A 34 -11.80 3.96 1.78
CA GLY A 34 -12.19 2.86 0.88
C GLY A 34 -11.98 3.12 -0.62
N PHE A 35 -12.15 4.37 -1.08
CA PHE A 35 -11.87 4.70 -2.49
C PHE A 35 -10.37 4.63 -2.82
N LEU A 36 -9.51 5.09 -1.91
CA LEU A 36 -8.07 5.02 -2.08
C LEU A 36 -7.58 3.57 -2.05
N ASP A 37 -8.12 2.76 -1.13
CA ASP A 37 -7.84 1.32 -1.07
C ASP A 37 -8.13 0.69 -2.43
N HIS A 38 -9.34 0.91 -2.97
CA HIS A 38 -9.72 0.39 -4.27
C HIS A 38 -8.78 0.82 -5.42
N MET A 39 -8.32 2.08 -5.44
CA MET A 39 -7.38 2.55 -6.46
C MET A 39 -6.02 1.85 -6.37
N LEU A 40 -5.49 1.61 -5.17
CA LEU A 40 -4.22 0.92 -4.97
C LEU A 40 -4.33 -0.58 -5.29
N GLU A 41 -5.47 -1.21 -5.01
CA GLU A 41 -5.75 -2.59 -5.44
C GLU A 41 -5.74 -2.71 -6.97
N GLN A 42 -6.38 -1.77 -7.68
CA GLN A 42 -6.34 -1.73 -9.14
C GLN A 42 -4.91 -1.55 -9.65
N LEU A 43 -4.13 -0.66 -9.03
CA LEU A 43 -2.72 -0.45 -9.37
C LEU A 43 -1.93 -1.76 -9.26
N SER A 44 -2.05 -2.50 -8.16
CA SER A 44 -1.37 -3.79 -7.97
C SER A 44 -1.80 -4.81 -9.02
N ARG A 45 -3.12 -4.99 -9.21
CA ARG A 45 -3.68 -5.97 -10.14
C ARG A 45 -3.24 -5.77 -11.59
N HIS A 46 -3.26 -4.54 -12.08
CA HIS A 46 -2.97 -4.26 -13.50
C HIS A 46 -1.49 -4.08 -13.81
N SER A 47 -0.65 -3.79 -12.80
CA SER A 47 0.80 -3.70 -12.97
C SER A 47 1.53 -5.02 -12.67
N LEU A 48 0.84 -6.01 -12.11
CA LEU A 48 1.41 -7.24 -11.55
C LEU A 48 2.40 -7.01 -10.40
N ILE A 49 2.38 -5.83 -9.78
CA ILE A 49 3.21 -5.52 -8.61
C ILE A 49 2.51 -6.05 -7.37
N ASP A 50 3.22 -6.79 -6.52
CA ASP A 50 2.64 -7.14 -5.22
C ASP A 50 2.78 -5.95 -4.27
N LEU A 51 1.69 -5.59 -3.59
CA LEU A 51 1.58 -4.37 -2.81
C LEU A 51 0.93 -4.61 -1.45
N TYR A 52 1.66 -4.36 -0.38
CA TYR A 52 1.11 -4.29 0.97
C TYR A 52 1.16 -2.84 1.45
N VAL A 53 0.04 -2.34 1.96
CA VAL A 53 -0.07 -0.99 2.52
C VAL A 53 -0.89 -1.06 3.81
N ARG A 54 -0.33 -0.46 4.86
CA ARG A 54 -1.06 -0.05 6.07
C ARG A 54 -0.85 1.43 6.25
N ALA A 55 -1.95 2.18 6.33
CA ALA A 55 -1.92 3.56 6.74
C ALA A 55 -2.98 3.78 7.81
N ASP A 56 -2.56 4.42 8.88
CA ASP A 56 -3.41 4.97 9.93
C ASP A 56 -3.13 6.48 9.98
N GLY A 57 -4.19 7.28 10.07
CA GLY A 57 -4.08 8.73 10.02
C GLY A 57 -5.22 9.43 10.74
N ASP A 58 -5.07 10.74 10.89
CA ASP A 58 -6.00 11.67 11.52
C ASP A 58 -7.27 11.93 10.70
N LEU A 59 -8.11 10.90 10.54
CA LEU A 59 -9.42 11.01 9.88
C LEU A 59 -10.49 11.72 10.75
N HIS A 60 -10.14 12.13 11.98
CA HIS A 60 -10.99 12.79 12.97
C HIS A 60 -10.23 13.83 13.79
#